data_AF-W1Y5L7-F1
#
_entry.id   AF-W1Y5L7-F1
#
_cell.length_a   1.000
_cell.length_b   1.000
_cell.length_c   1.000
_cell.angle_alpha   90.00
_cell.angle_beta   90.00
_cell.angle_gamma   90.00
#
_symmetry.space_group_name_H-M   'P 1'
#
loop_
_entity.id
_entity.type
_entity.pdbx_description
1 polymer ?
#
loop_
_entity_poly.entity_id
_entity_poly.type
_entity_poly.pdbx_seq_one_letter_code
_entity_poly.pdbx_strand_id
1 'polypeptide(L)'
;AQHKFVAGDEYTIADMAIWPWFGNVVLGGVYDAAEFLDAGSYKHVQRWAKEVGERPAVKRGRIVNRTNGPLNEQLHERHDASDFETNTEDKRQG
;
A
#
# COMPACT_ATOMS: atom_id res chain seq x y z
N ALA A 1 2.86 -17.41 12.29
CA ALA A 1 1.59 -16.68 12.44
C ALA A 1 0.53 -17.73 12.67
N GLN A 2 -0.44 -17.48 13.55
CA GLN A 2 -1.52 -18.44 13.81
C GLN A 2 -2.60 -18.38 12.72
N HIS A 3 -2.71 -17.26 12.00
CA HIS A 3 -3.68 -17.05 10.92
C HIS A 3 -3.03 -16.41 9.68
N LYS A 4 -3.75 -16.45 8.55
CA LYS A 4 -3.30 -15.87 7.28
C LYS A 4 -3.39 -14.34 7.27
N PHE A 5 -4.53 -13.81 7.72
CA PHE A 5 -4.86 -12.40 7.86
C PHE A 5 -5.07 -12.04 9.33
N VAL A 6 -5.28 -10.76 9.62
CA VAL A 6 -5.34 -10.27 11.01
C VAL A 6 -6.46 -10.93 11.81
N ALA A 7 -7.63 -11.12 11.19
CA ALA A 7 -8.84 -11.62 11.86
C ALA A 7 -9.16 -13.10 11.56
N GLY A 8 -8.29 -13.82 10.85
CA GLY A 8 -8.53 -15.21 10.47
C GLY A 8 -7.93 -15.56 9.11
N ASP A 9 -8.56 -16.47 8.39
CA ASP A 9 -8.04 -16.97 7.10
C ASP A 9 -8.49 -16.14 5.89
N GLU A 10 -9.42 -15.21 6.10
CA GLU A 10 -9.96 -14.33 5.07
C GLU A 10 -9.56 -12.88 5.29
N TYR A 11 -9.40 -12.16 4.17
CA TYR A 11 -9.09 -10.73 4.17
C TYR A 11 -10.32 -9.92 4.58
N THR A 12 -10.17 -9.03 5.54
CA THR A 12 -11.29 -8.23 6.07
C THR A 12 -10.96 -6.74 6.12
N ILE A 13 -11.92 -5.93 6.57
CA ILE A 13 -11.69 -4.52 6.87
C ILE A 13 -10.63 -4.31 7.97
N ALA A 14 -10.36 -5.32 8.82
CA ALA A 14 -9.28 -5.22 9.81
C ALA A 14 -7.92 -5.10 9.11
N ASP A 15 -7.67 -5.93 8.08
CA ASP A 15 -6.47 -5.83 7.26
C ASP A 15 -6.42 -4.49 6.51
N MET A 16 -7.55 -4.05 5.93
CA MET A 16 -7.65 -2.74 5.26
C MET A 16 -7.26 -1.58 6.17
N ALA A 17 -7.69 -1.62 7.43
CA ALA A 17 -7.42 -0.55 8.40
C ALA A 17 -5.97 -0.54 8.88
N ILE A 18 -5.36 -1.72 9.07
CA ILE A 18 -4.01 -1.87 9.64
C ILE A 18 -2.92 -1.69 8.58
N TRP A 19 -3.17 -2.19 7.37
CA TRP A 19 -2.16 -2.27 6.30
C TRP A 19 -1.54 -0.93 5.88
N PRO A 20 -2.29 0.18 5.74
CA PRO A 20 -1.70 1.48 5.39
C PRO A 20 -0.67 2.00 6.39
N TRP A 21 -0.75 1.55 7.65
CA TRP A 21 0.22 1.90 8.69
C TRP A 21 1.36 0.89 8.76
N PHE A 22 1.06 -0.35 9.14
CA PHE A 22 2.09 -1.35 9.41
C PHE A 22 2.72 -1.90 8.14
N GLY A 23 1.91 -2.12 7.10
CA GLY A 23 2.38 -2.60 5.81
C GLY A 23 3.34 -1.60 5.15
N ASN A 24 3.00 -0.32 5.15
CA ASN A 24 3.91 0.70 4.61
C ASN A 24 5.20 0.82 5.43
N VAL A 25 5.17 0.75 6.77
CA VAL A 25 6.39 0.77 7.59
C VAL A 25 7.28 -0.42 7.30
N VAL A 26 6.75 -1.65 7.37
CA VAL A 26 7.58 -2.85 7.24
C VAL A 26 8.10 -3.09 5.82
N LEU A 27 7.44 -2.50 4.82
CA LEU A 27 7.91 -2.52 3.42
C LEU A 27 8.82 -1.34 3.07
N GLY A 28 9.15 -0.47 4.03
CA GLY A 28 10.05 0.67 3.82
C GLY A 28 9.44 1.83 3.03
N GLY A 29 8.11 1.95 3.02
CA GLY A 29 7.39 3.00 2.30
C GLY A 29 7.22 4.32 3.06
N VAL A 30 7.60 4.38 4.34
CA VAL A 30 7.47 5.59 5.18
C VAL A 30 8.61 5.72 6.20
N TYR A 31 8.98 6.97 6.49
CA TYR A 31 9.87 7.40 7.58
C TYR A 31 11.31 6.86 7.58
N ASP A 32 11.72 6.08 6.57
CA ASP A 32 13.01 5.36 6.56
C ASP A 32 13.24 4.53 7.84
N ALA A 33 12.16 4.07 8.48
CA ALA A 33 12.19 3.48 9.82
C ALA A 33 12.41 1.96 9.83
N ALA A 34 12.36 1.30 8.67
CA ALA A 34 12.36 -0.16 8.58
C ALA A 34 13.64 -0.79 9.17
N GLU A 35 14.81 -0.19 8.95
CA GLU A 35 16.08 -0.66 9.52
C GLU A 35 16.12 -0.46 11.03
N PHE A 36 15.79 0.75 11.49
CA PHE A 36 15.81 1.11 12.91
C PHE A 36 14.87 0.22 13.76
N LEU A 37 13.70 -0.13 13.23
CA LEU A 37 12.71 -0.98 13.89
C LEU A 37 12.98 -2.49 13.70
N ASP A 38 14.08 -2.86 13.01
CA ASP A 38 14.37 -4.24 12.59
C ASP A 38 13.12 -4.90 11.94
N ALA A 39 12.50 -4.18 11.00
CA ALA A 39 11.28 -4.63 10.34
C ALA A 39 11.45 -5.99 9.62
N GLY A 40 12.70 -6.32 9.28
CA GLY A 40 13.09 -7.58 8.68
C GLY A 40 12.87 -8.78 9.61
N SER A 41 12.89 -8.61 10.93
CA SER A 41 12.67 -9.69 11.89
C SER A 41 11.21 -10.15 11.98
N TYR A 42 10.24 -9.26 11.70
CA TYR A 42 8.81 -9.56 11.72
C TYR A 42 8.35 -10.36 10.48
N LYS A 43 8.88 -11.58 10.29
CA LYS A 43 8.67 -12.41 9.09
C LYS A 43 7.20 -12.62 8.72
N HIS A 44 6.34 -12.76 9.71
CA HIS A 44 4.90 -12.95 9.49
C HIS A 44 4.19 -11.68 9.01
N VAL A 45 4.57 -10.52 9.56
CA VAL A 45 4.06 -9.21 9.15
C VAL A 45 4.57 -8.89 7.75
N GLN A 46 5.83 -9.19 7.44
CA GLN A 46 6.40 -9.07 6.09
C GLN A 46 5.60 -9.87 5.05
N ARG A 47 5.31 -11.15 5.34
CA ARG A 47 4.49 -11.99 4.44
C ARG A 47 3.10 -11.39 4.22
N TRP A 48 2.41 -11.04 5.30
CA TRP A 48 1.06 -10.44 5.23
C TRP A 48 1.07 -9.11 4.47
N ALA A 49 2.05 -8.24 4.75
CA ALA A 49 2.18 -6.93 4.12
C ALA A 49 2.40 -7.04 2.61
N LYS A 50 3.26 -7.98 2.16
CA LYS A 50 3.48 -8.26 0.74
C LYS A 50 2.21 -8.78 0.07
N GLU A 51 1.57 -9.80 0.66
CA GLU A 51 0.36 -10.42 0.10
C GLU A 51 -0.80 -9.42 -0.04
N VAL A 52 -1.06 -8.60 0.97
CA VAL A 52 -2.09 -7.56 0.88
C VAL A 52 -1.68 -6.46 -0.12
N GLY A 53 -0.40 -6.10 -0.16
CA GLY A 53 0.13 -5.10 -1.09
C GLY A 53 0.05 -5.50 -2.58
N GLU A 54 -0.01 -6.79 -2.88
CA GLU A 54 -0.16 -7.33 -4.24
C GLU A 54 -1.57 -7.14 -4.81
N ARG A 55 -2.59 -6.93 -3.95
CA ARG A 55 -3.99 -6.82 -4.36
C ARG A 55 -4.19 -5.63 -5.31
N PRO A 56 -4.86 -5.80 -6.46
CA PRO A 56 -5.10 -4.72 -7.42
C PRO A 56 -5.83 -3.51 -6.80
N ALA A 57 -6.80 -3.75 -5.93
CA ALA A 57 -7.52 -2.69 -5.24
C ALA A 57 -6.65 -1.91 -4.26
N VAL A 58 -5.70 -2.58 -3.57
CA VAL A 58 -4.72 -1.89 -2.72
C VAL A 58 -3.87 -1.02 -3.61
N LYS A 59 -3.19 -1.58 -4.63
CA LYS A 59 -2.35 -0.84 -5.58
C LYS A 59 -3.02 0.42 -6.15
N ARG A 60 -4.29 0.33 -6.57
CA ARG A 60 -5.05 1.50 -7.04
C ARG A 60 -5.37 2.50 -5.94
N GLY A 61 -5.82 2.04 -4.77
CA GLY A 61 -6.23 2.93 -3.67
C GLY A 61 -5.08 3.78 -3.11
N ARG A 62 -3.86 3.25 -3.06
CA ARG A 62 -2.67 3.94 -2.48
C ARG A 62 -2.25 5.19 -3.24
N ILE A 63 -2.62 5.30 -4.50
CA ILE A 63 -2.18 6.41 -5.35
C ILE A 63 -3.21 7.53 -5.42
N VAL A 64 -4.46 7.28 -4.97
CA VAL A 64 -5.53 8.29 -4.93
C VAL A 64 -5.22 9.32 -3.85
N ASN A 65 -5.38 10.60 -4.18
CA ASN A 65 -5.02 11.77 -3.37
C ASN A 65 -3.54 11.84 -2.98
N ARG A 66 -2.67 11.13 -3.70
CA ARG A 66 -1.23 11.13 -3.44
C ARG A 66 -0.53 12.18 -4.30
N THR A 67 0.17 13.12 -3.65
CA THR A 67 0.88 14.23 -4.30
C THR A 67 2.41 14.11 -4.20
N ASN A 68 2.92 12.90 -3.96
CA ASN A 68 4.35 12.64 -3.77
C ASN A 68 4.74 11.24 -4.26
N GLY A 69 6.05 11.00 -4.39
CA GLY A 69 6.61 9.73 -4.88
C GLY A 69 6.79 9.71 -6.40
N PRO A 70 6.89 8.52 -7.03
CA PRO A 70 6.94 8.40 -8.48
C PRO A 70 5.71 9.01 -9.16
N LEU A 71 5.87 9.71 -10.29
CA LEU A 71 4.76 10.41 -10.96
C LEU A 71 3.62 9.47 -11.40
N ASN A 72 3.95 8.24 -11.81
CA ASN A 72 2.98 7.20 -12.14
C ASN A 72 2.25 6.60 -10.94
N GLU A 73 2.65 6.98 -9.71
CA GLU A 73 1.97 6.62 -8.46
C GLU A 73 1.29 7.83 -7.79
N GLN A 74 1.15 8.94 -8.52
CA GLN A 74 0.46 10.14 -8.05
C GLN A 74 -0.83 10.32 -8.85
N LEU A 75 -1.96 10.20 -8.16
CA LEU A 75 -3.28 10.57 -8.68
C LEU A 75 -3.90 11.57 -7.70
N HIS A 76 -3.72 12.87 -7.96
CA HIS A 76 -4.12 13.94 -7.03
C HIS A 76 -5.61 13.91 -6.69
N GLU A 77 -6.45 13.54 -7.65
CA GLU A 77 -7.89 13.38 -7.48
C GLU A 77 -8.39 12.21 -8.33
N ARG A 78 -9.46 11.56 -7.87
CA ARG A 78 -10.12 10.47 -8.60
C ARG A 78 -11.61 10.75 -8.67
N HIS A 79 -12.12 10.90 -9.88
CA HIS A 79 -13.51 11.17 -10.23
C HIS A 79 -14.11 10.09 -11.16
N ASP A 80 -13.25 9.31 -11.84
CA ASP A 80 -13.65 8.22 -12.72
C ASP A 80 -12.74 6.97 -12.55
N ALA A 81 -13.11 5.82 -13.12
CA ALA A 81 -12.26 4.64 -13.17
C ALA A 81 -11.13 4.77 -14.22
N SER A 82 -11.36 5.53 -15.29
CA SER A 82 -10.36 5.80 -16.34
C SER A 82 -9.22 6.71 -15.87
N ASP A 83 -9.37 7.41 -14.74
CA ASP A 83 -8.34 8.30 -14.18
C ASP A 83 -7.00 7.61 -13.92
N PHE A 84 -7.02 6.33 -13.55
CA PHE A 84 -5.79 5.54 -13.43
C PHE A 84 -5.02 5.45 -14.76
N GLU A 85 -5.76 5.49 -15.87
CA GLU A 85 -5.20 5.39 -17.22
C GLU A 85 -4.93 6.73 -17.90
N THR A 86 -5.51 7.83 -17.42
CA THR A 86 -5.45 9.14 -18.11
C THR A 86 -4.94 10.29 -17.26
N ASN A 87 -5.03 10.20 -15.93
CA ASN A 87 -4.90 11.34 -15.02
C ASN A 87 -3.82 11.17 -13.93
N THR A 88 -3.01 10.11 -13.97
CA THR A 88 -1.80 10.05 -13.14
C THR A 88 -0.81 11.13 -13.56
N GLU A 89 0.02 11.61 -12.64
CA GLU A 89 0.81 12.82 -12.86
C GLU A 89 1.83 12.68 -13.99
N ASP A 90 2.35 11.46 -14.24
CA ASP A 90 3.21 11.15 -15.38
C ASP A 90 2.51 11.38 -16.74
N LYS A 91 1.18 11.28 -16.78
CA LYS A 91 0.35 11.49 -17.98
C LYS A 91 -0.06 12.94 -18.16
N ARG A 92 -0.03 13.73 -17.08
CA ARG A 92 -0.36 15.17 -17.09
C ARG A 92 0.85 16.05 -17.39
N GLN A 93 2.04 15.58 -17.05
CA GLN A 93 3.30 16.31 -17.24
C GLN A 93 4.06 15.95 -18.53
N GLY A 94 3.60 14.93 -19.27
CA GLY A 94 4.13 14.57 -20.59
C GLY A 94 3.38 15.26 -21.72
#